data_AF-A0A6J8C9Z0-F1
#
_entry.id   AF-A0A6J8C9Z0-F1
#
_cell.length_a   1.000
_cell.length_b   1.000
_cell.length_c   1.000
_cell.angle_alpha   90.00
_cell.angle_beta   90.00
_cell.angle_gamma   90.00
#
_symmetry.space_group_name_H-M   'P 1'
#
loop_
_entity.id
_entity.type
_entity.pdbx_description
1 polymer ?
#
loop_
_entity_poly.entity_id
_entity_poly.type
_entity_poly.pdbx_seq_one_letter_code
_entity_poly.pdbx_strand_id
1 'polypeptide(L)'
;MFNGKWTIDKDLQKNRLLTRLFSGKLPIDKEMDHLQRSSGRWTIDKDLRENELLTRIFREWTIDKDLQENGLLTRIFGKMDTTVPGDHQKAREDGDIIIGALFPVHKAPHDTRVYTRKCAEIWEQYGIHRIEMFLTTLEKINNDSTILPGVHLGYDIRDSCWYSPIALEQSIDFIKDSIASIDSLETNFTARDRCAVDSDKPIAGLLGPGSSSNTIQVQNLLQLFEIPQIGYSATSMELSSKNLYEYFQRVVPSDNYQAQAMLDIVLKFNWTYVAAIYTDGKYCSLGHM
;
A
#
# COMPACT_ATOMS: atom_id res chain seq x y z
N MET A 1 6.29 35.91 0.24
CA MET A 1 7.01 35.41 1.43
C MET A 1 6.00 34.70 2.33
N PHE A 2 5.92 33.38 2.24
CA PHE A 2 5.19 32.55 3.19
C PHE A 2 6.20 31.96 4.18
N ASN A 3 6.12 32.37 5.45
CA ASN A 3 6.88 31.80 6.56
C ASN A 3 6.07 30.64 7.19
N GLY A 4 5.80 29.60 6.40
CA GLY A 4 5.16 28.37 6.87
C GLY A 4 6.21 27.31 7.18
N LYS A 5 6.41 26.98 8.46
CA LYS A 5 7.30 25.91 8.90
C LYS A 5 6.56 24.57 8.73
N TRP A 6 6.96 23.74 7.79
CA TRP A 6 6.44 22.38 7.68
C TRP A 6 6.94 21.55 8.86
N THR A 7 6.01 20.97 9.62
CA THR A 7 6.33 19.98 10.65
C THR A 7 5.75 18.64 10.22
N ILE A 8 6.63 17.65 10.07
CA ILE A 8 6.25 16.23 10.04
C ILE A 8 5.40 15.97 11.28
N ASP A 9 4.34 15.17 11.09
CA ASP A 9 3.42 14.75 12.14
C ASP A 9 4.19 14.39 13.43
N LYS A 10 3.79 14.99 14.55
CA LYS A 10 4.47 14.83 15.84
C LYS A 10 4.43 13.39 16.34
N ASP A 11 3.53 12.55 15.83
CA ASP A 11 3.41 11.16 16.24
C ASP A 11 4.35 10.22 15.45
N LEU A 12 4.84 10.62 14.28
CA LEU A 12 5.94 9.96 13.56
C LEU A 12 7.27 10.03 14.33
N GLN A 13 7.41 11.00 15.24
CA GLN A 13 8.60 11.16 16.10
C GLN A 13 8.56 10.33 17.40
N LYS A 14 7.40 9.77 17.78
CA LYS A 14 7.29 8.98 19.02
C LYS A 14 7.69 7.52 18.84
N ASN A 15 7.69 7.00 17.61
CA ASN A 15 8.05 5.62 17.34
C ASN A 15 9.53 5.51 16.96
N ARG A 16 10.38 5.19 17.95
CA ARG A 16 11.85 5.10 17.81
C ARG A 16 12.34 4.15 16.70
N LEU A 17 11.52 3.17 16.29
CA LEU A 17 11.84 2.26 15.18
C LEU A 17 11.54 2.90 13.82
N LEU A 18 10.41 3.60 13.68
CA LEU A 18 10.03 4.30 12.44
C LEU A 18 10.89 5.56 12.21
N THR A 19 11.27 6.27 13.27
CA THR A 19 12.13 7.47 13.13
C THR A 19 13.53 7.14 12.60
N ARG A 20 14.03 5.91 12.82
CA ARG A 20 15.32 5.47 12.24
C ARG A 20 15.22 5.12 10.75
N LEU A 21 14.13 4.47 10.33
CA LEU A 21 13.89 4.08 8.93
C LEU A 21 13.71 5.29 7.99
N PHE A 22 13.23 6.44 8.50
CA PHE A 22 12.88 7.61 7.67
C PHE A 22 13.71 8.88 7.97
N SER A 23 14.88 8.74 8.61
CA SER A 23 15.73 9.88 9.01
C SER A 23 16.52 10.57 7.87
N GLY A 24 16.36 10.11 6.63
CA GLY A 24 16.95 10.77 5.45
C GLY A 24 16.19 12.05 5.09
N LYS A 25 16.77 13.22 5.42
CA LYS A 25 16.25 14.53 5.01
C LYS A 25 16.21 14.63 3.48
N LEU A 26 15.01 14.63 2.88
CA LEU A 26 14.77 15.11 1.52
C LEU A 26 14.68 16.65 1.55
N PRO A 27 15.53 17.39 0.80
CA PRO A 27 15.52 18.84 0.81
C PRO A 27 14.50 19.38 -0.19
N ILE A 28 13.23 19.52 0.21
CA ILE A 28 12.16 20.08 -0.66
C ILE A 28 11.98 21.61 -0.44
N ASP A 29 12.58 22.18 0.60
CA ASP A 29 12.24 23.53 1.08
C ASP A 29 12.87 24.72 0.30
N LYS A 30 13.63 24.51 -0.80
CA LYS A 30 14.38 25.61 -1.45
C LYS A 30 13.96 26.01 -2.87
N GLU A 31 13.05 25.30 -3.55
CA GLU A 31 12.76 25.58 -4.97
C GLU A 31 11.45 26.34 -5.27
N MET A 32 10.73 26.84 -4.25
CA MET A 32 9.50 27.63 -4.48
C MET A 32 9.71 29.13 -4.68
N ASP A 33 10.96 29.62 -4.72
CA ASP A 33 11.26 31.06 -4.81
C ASP A 33 11.39 31.62 -6.24
N HIS A 34 11.22 30.81 -7.30
CA HIS A 34 11.48 31.22 -8.69
C HIS A 34 10.25 31.64 -9.53
N LEU A 35 9.05 31.71 -8.97
CA LEU A 35 7.87 32.18 -9.73
C LEU A 35 7.76 33.72 -9.71
N GLN A 36 8.50 34.39 -10.60
CA GLN A 36 8.28 35.80 -10.92
C GLN A 36 7.42 36.00 -12.16
N ARG A 37 6.57 37.03 -12.08
CA ARG A 37 5.47 37.35 -12.99
C ARG A 37 5.93 38.34 -14.06
N SER A 38 5.77 38.00 -15.35
CA SER A 38 5.81 38.99 -16.43
C SER A 38 4.59 38.87 -17.36
N SER A 39 3.86 39.99 -17.50
CA SER A 39 2.93 40.33 -18.59
C SER A 39 1.75 39.41 -18.91
N GLY A 40 0.94 39.04 -17.91
CA GLY A 40 -0.51 38.84 -18.10
C GLY A 40 -0.96 37.65 -18.97
N ARG A 41 -0.07 36.72 -19.32
CA ARG A 41 -0.40 35.47 -20.02
C ARG A 41 0.44 34.35 -19.41
N TRP A 42 -0.22 33.36 -18.81
CA TRP A 42 0.44 32.11 -18.42
C TRP A 42 0.61 31.27 -19.69
N THR A 43 1.77 31.33 -20.31
CA THR A 43 2.22 30.25 -21.18
C THR A 43 2.81 29.18 -20.26
N ILE A 44 2.34 27.93 -20.37
CA ILE A 44 3.06 26.79 -19.80
C ILE A 44 4.44 26.84 -20.44
N ASP A 45 5.45 27.12 -19.62
CA ASP A 45 6.81 27.19 -20.10
C ASP A 45 7.15 25.86 -20.77
N LYS A 46 7.73 25.92 -21.97
CA LYS A 46 8.16 24.73 -22.70
C LYS A 46 9.27 23.97 -21.96
N ASP A 47 9.76 24.55 -20.86
CA ASP A 47 10.91 24.10 -20.06
C ASP A 47 10.57 23.09 -18.94
N LEU A 48 9.31 22.64 -18.80
CA LEU A 48 9.02 21.44 -17.98
C LEU A 48 9.69 20.16 -18.53
N ARG A 49 10.24 20.20 -19.76
CA ARG A 49 11.06 19.13 -20.34
C ARG A 49 12.56 19.24 -20.04
N GLU A 50 13.04 20.35 -19.51
CA GLU A 50 14.48 20.59 -19.28
C GLU A 50 14.85 20.78 -17.80
N ASN A 51 13.92 20.54 -16.87
CA ASN A 51 14.29 20.46 -15.46
C ASN A 51 15.11 19.17 -15.23
N GLU A 52 16.43 19.26 -15.21
CA GLU A 52 17.35 18.12 -15.04
C GLU A 52 17.11 17.35 -13.72
N LEU A 53 16.54 17.99 -12.69
CA LEU A 53 16.21 17.37 -11.40
C LEU A 53 14.90 16.60 -11.46
N LEU A 54 13.83 17.15 -12.04
CA LEU A 54 12.60 16.39 -12.29
C LEU A 54 12.83 15.30 -13.33
N THR A 55 13.62 15.59 -14.37
CA THR A 55 14.03 14.58 -15.35
C THR A 55 14.93 13.52 -14.72
N ARG A 56 15.77 13.85 -13.71
CA ARG A 56 16.50 12.85 -12.91
C ARG A 56 15.60 12.07 -11.97
N ILE A 57 14.66 12.70 -11.26
CA ILE A 57 13.70 12.00 -10.39
C ILE A 57 12.83 11.07 -11.23
N PHE A 58 12.34 11.53 -12.39
CA PHE A 58 11.57 10.72 -13.33
C PHE A 58 12.44 9.73 -14.14
N ARG A 59 13.76 9.94 -14.31
CA ARG A 59 14.70 8.97 -14.92
C ARG A 59 15.23 7.93 -13.92
N GLU A 60 15.40 8.29 -12.65
CA GLU A 60 15.76 7.38 -11.56
C GLU A 60 14.57 6.52 -11.15
N TRP A 61 13.33 6.99 -11.40
CA TRP A 61 12.09 6.21 -11.28
C TRP A 61 11.54 5.65 -12.60
N THR A 62 12.23 5.83 -13.73
CA THR A 62 11.99 4.91 -14.86
C THR A 62 12.57 3.58 -14.47
N ILE A 63 11.70 2.75 -13.88
CA ILE A 63 11.81 1.29 -13.90
C ILE A 63 12.30 0.92 -15.30
N ASP A 64 13.49 0.33 -15.33
CA ASP A 64 14.28 0.07 -16.52
C ASP A 64 13.38 -0.44 -17.66
N LYS A 65 13.49 0.17 -18.85
CA LYS A 65 12.77 -0.31 -20.04
C LYS A 65 13.19 -1.74 -20.45
N ASP A 66 14.22 -2.28 -19.81
CA ASP A 66 14.67 -3.67 -19.95
C ASP A 66 13.86 -4.68 -19.11
N LEU A 67 12.82 -4.24 -18.36
CA LEU A 67 11.96 -5.10 -17.52
C LEU A 67 10.75 -5.74 -18.23
N GLN A 68 10.61 -5.54 -19.55
CA GLN A 68 9.75 -6.34 -20.43
C GLN A 68 10.71 -7.07 -21.37
N GLU A 69 10.91 -8.38 -21.32
CA GLU A 69 9.95 -9.41 -21.65
C GLU A 69 10.46 -10.77 -21.08
N ASN A 70 9.56 -11.57 -20.49
CA ASN A 70 9.71 -13.00 -20.14
C ASN A 70 10.29 -13.42 -18.76
N GLY A 71 10.96 -12.55 -18.00
CA GLY A 71 11.53 -12.93 -16.70
C GLY A 71 10.63 -12.70 -15.48
N LEU A 72 9.94 -11.56 -15.43
CA LEU A 72 9.23 -11.07 -14.24
C LEU A 72 8.00 -11.90 -13.90
N LEU A 73 7.16 -12.16 -14.90
CA LEU A 73 5.98 -13.01 -14.72
C LEU A 73 6.41 -14.42 -14.32
N THR A 74 7.50 -14.96 -14.88
CA THR A 74 8.04 -16.27 -14.48
C THR A 74 8.51 -16.28 -13.02
N ARG A 75 9.15 -15.20 -12.55
CA ARG A 75 9.57 -15.05 -11.15
C ARG A 75 8.38 -14.96 -10.19
N ILE A 76 7.37 -14.18 -10.54
CA ILE A 76 6.18 -13.98 -9.69
C ILE A 76 5.27 -15.21 -9.72
N PHE A 77 4.91 -15.70 -10.90
CA PHE A 77 4.08 -16.90 -11.04
C PHE A 77 4.81 -18.17 -10.60
N GLY A 78 6.14 -18.22 -10.70
CA GLY A 78 6.94 -19.31 -10.13
C GLY A 78 6.93 -19.35 -8.61
N LYS A 79 6.60 -18.23 -7.95
CA LYS A 79 6.40 -18.13 -6.49
C LYS A 79 4.92 -18.16 -6.08
N MET A 80 3.98 -18.15 -7.02
CA MET A 80 2.55 -18.33 -6.73
C MET A 80 2.24 -19.82 -6.73
N ASP A 81 1.65 -20.30 -5.63
CA ASP A 81 1.19 -21.69 -5.59
C ASP A 81 -0.08 -21.83 -6.44
N THR A 82 0.03 -22.56 -7.55
CA THR A 82 -1.08 -22.82 -8.47
C THR A 82 -1.69 -24.22 -8.29
N THR A 83 -1.31 -24.95 -7.24
CA THR A 83 -1.64 -26.39 -7.12
C THR A 83 -3.09 -26.68 -6.71
N VAL A 84 -3.87 -25.69 -6.28
CA VAL A 84 -5.26 -25.88 -5.84
C VAL A 84 -6.25 -25.14 -6.76
N PRO A 85 -7.00 -25.86 -7.62
CA PRO A 85 -8.02 -25.24 -8.47
C PRO A 85 -9.17 -24.69 -7.61
N GLY A 86 -9.31 -23.36 -7.58
CA GLY A 86 -10.40 -22.68 -6.88
C GLY A 86 -10.00 -21.97 -5.58
N ASP A 87 -8.74 -22.08 -5.18
CA ASP A 87 -8.17 -21.28 -4.09
C ASP A 87 -7.51 -20.01 -4.66
N HIS A 88 -7.60 -18.90 -3.93
CA HIS A 88 -6.97 -17.65 -4.38
C HIS A 88 -5.45 -17.83 -4.33
N GLN A 89 -4.77 -17.63 -5.45
CA GLN A 89 -3.33 -17.85 -5.56
C GLN A 89 -2.58 -16.95 -4.55
N LYS A 90 -1.88 -17.57 -3.59
CA LYS A 90 -0.99 -16.89 -2.66
C LYS A 90 0.47 -17.08 -3.09
N ALA A 91 1.29 -16.05 -2.89
CA ALA A 91 2.73 -16.14 -3.01
C ALA A 91 3.35 -15.99 -1.63
N ARG A 92 4.05 -17.03 -1.16
CA ARG A 92 4.58 -17.09 0.20
C ARG A 92 6.06 -17.46 0.21
N GLU A 93 6.80 -16.85 1.12
CA GLU A 93 8.17 -17.22 1.46
C GLU A 93 8.32 -17.16 2.97
N ASP A 94 8.85 -18.24 3.56
CA ASP A 94 9.05 -18.29 5.00
C ASP A 94 10.22 -17.42 5.45
N GLY A 95 10.14 -16.99 6.71
CA GLY A 95 11.17 -16.23 7.37
C GLY A 95 10.97 -16.23 8.88
N ASP A 96 11.80 -15.49 9.59
CA ASP A 96 11.67 -15.29 11.03
C ASP A 96 10.42 -14.46 11.35
N ILE A 97 10.14 -13.47 10.50
CA ILE A 97 8.95 -12.61 10.57
C ILE A 97 8.27 -12.62 9.21
N ILE A 98 6.97 -12.91 9.17
CA ILE A 98 6.18 -12.89 7.93
C ILE A 98 5.44 -11.56 7.81
N ILE A 99 5.61 -10.88 6.68
CA ILE A 99 4.86 -9.66 6.33
C ILE A 99 3.73 -10.04 5.37
N GLY A 100 2.49 -9.81 5.78
CA GLY A 100 1.33 -9.96 4.91
C GLY A 100 1.22 -8.79 3.94
N ALA A 101 0.79 -9.03 2.70
CA ALA A 101 0.54 -7.96 1.74
C ALA A 101 -0.70 -8.23 0.88
N LEU A 102 -1.50 -7.18 0.69
CA LEU A 102 -2.63 -7.18 -0.25
C LEU A 102 -2.36 -6.22 -1.41
N PHE A 103 -2.19 -6.79 -2.59
CA PHE A 103 -2.06 -6.05 -3.85
C PHE A 103 -3.23 -6.34 -4.78
N PRO A 104 -3.65 -5.38 -5.63
CA PRO A 104 -4.67 -5.63 -6.65
C PRO A 104 -3.99 -6.24 -7.88
N VAL A 105 -3.72 -7.54 -7.85
CA VAL A 105 -3.09 -8.26 -8.96
C VAL A 105 -4.04 -8.31 -10.14
N HIS A 106 -5.32 -8.57 -9.86
CA HIS A 106 -6.39 -8.50 -10.84
C HIS A 106 -7.30 -7.27 -10.61
N LYS A 107 -8.03 -6.90 -11.65
CA LYS A 107 -9.10 -5.90 -11.54
C LYS A 107 -10.32 -6.49 -10.83
N ALA A 108 -11.19 -5.57 -10.39
CA ALA A 108 -12.46 -5.93 -9.76
C ALA A 108 -13.31 -6.83 -10.68
N PRO A 109 -14.03 -7.81 -10.12
CA PRO A 109 -14.98 -8.62 -10.89
C PRO A 109 -15.95 -7.73 -11.65
N HIS A 110 -16.32 -8.13 -12.86
CA HIS A 110 -17.40 -7.46 -13.60
C HIS A 110 -18.73 -7.59 -12.84
N ASP A 111 -19.59 -6.58 -12.95
CA ASP A 111 -20.89 -6.48 -12.24
C ASP A 111 -21.76 -7.75 -12.37
N THR A 112 -21.70 -8.41 -13.52
CA THR A 112 -22.45 -9.64 -13.81
C THR A 112 -21.91 -10.90 -13.12
N ARG A 113 -20.71 -10.84 -12.54
CA ARG A 113 -19.97 -11.99 -11.97
C ARG A 113 -19.53 -11.76 -10.52
N VAL A 114 -20.00 -10.69 -9.88
CA VAL A 114 -19.62 -10.31 -8.51
C VAL A 114 -19.84 -11.45 -7.50
N TYR A 115 -20.94 -12.19 -7.61
CA TYR A 115 -21.27 -13.31 -6.74
C TYR A 115 -20.32 -14.51 -6.88
N THR A 116 -19.64 -14.64 -8.04
CA THR A 116 -18.69 -15.73 -8.28
C THR A 116 -17.33 -15.46 -7.65
N ARG A 117 -17.08 -14.22 -7.17
CA ARG A 117 -15.79 -13.75 -6.67
C ARG A 117 -14.59 -14.02 -7.59
N LYS A 118 -14.84 -14.24 -8.89
CA LYS A 118 -13.80 -14.39 -9.89
C LYS A 118 -13.31 -13.02 -10.30
N CYS A 119 -12.05 -12.75 -10.01
CA CYS A 119 -11.39 -11.52 -10.41
C CYS A 119 -11.34 -11.41 -11.94
N ALA A 120 -11.22 -10.18 -12.43
CA ALA A 120 -11.14 -9.90 -13.85
C ALA A 120 -9.68 -10.06 -14.34
N GLU A 121 -9.30 -9.39 -15.41
CA GLU A 121 -7.94 -9.47 -15.95
C GLU A 121 -6.87 -8.90 -15.00
N ILE A 122 -5.61 -9.30 -15.23
CA ILE A 122 -4.44 -8.81 -14.51
C ILE A 122 -4.31 -7.28 -14.68
N TRP A 123 -3.92 -6.62 -13.60
CA TRP A 123 -3.64 -5.20 -13.55
C TRP A 123 -2.15 -4.94 -13.38
N GLU A 124 -1.41 -4.89 -14.48
CA GLU A 124 0.07 -4.82 -14.50
C GLU A 124 0.64 -3.69 -13.62
N GLN A 125 0.18 -2.45 -13.84
CA GLN A 125 0.73 -1.27 -13.15
C GLN A 125 0.46 -1.24 -11.64
N TYR A 126 -0.73 -1.67 -11.21
CA TYR A 126 -1.17 -1.58 -9.82
C TYR A 126 -0.94 -2.87 -9.02
N GLY A 127 -0.79 -4.00 -9.72
CA GLY A 127 -0.58 -5.33 -9.16
C GLY A 127 0.86 -5.78 -9.31
N ILE A 128 1.22 -6.18 -10.53
CA ILE A 128 2.50 -6.84 -10.84
C ILE A 128 3.70 -5.97 -10.44
N HIS A 129 3.71 -4.69 -10.83
CA HIS A 129 4.81 -3.80 -10.45
C HIS A 129 4.94 -3.64 -8.93
N ARG A 130 3.83 -3.62 -8.19
CA ARG A 130 3.87 -3.49 -6.73
C ARG A 130 4.39 -4.74 -6.04
N ILE A 131 4.04 -5.92 -6.56
CA ILE A 131 4.60 -7.19 -6.09
C ILE A 131 6.11 -7.19 -6.29
N GLU A 132 6.60 -6.85 -7.48
CA GLU A 132 8.04 -6.85 -7.74
C GLU A 132 8.78 -5.86 -6.84
N MET A 133 8.23 -4.65 -6.68
CA MET A 133 8.80 -3.64 -5.80
C MET A 133 8.83 -4.13 -4.34
N PHE A 134 7.79 -4.82 -3.89
CA PHE A 134 7.73 -5.40 -2.56
C PHE A 134 8.80 -6.49 -2.38
N LEU A 135 8.87 -7.46 -3.29
CA LEU A 135 9.86 -8.56 -3.25
C LEU A 135 11.29 -8.04 -3.27
N THR A 136 11.59 -7.13 -4.20
CA THR A 136 12.92 -6.51 -4.33
C THR A 136 13.29 -5.70 -3.08
N THR A 137 12.30 -5.04 -2.46
CA THR A 137 12.53 -4.29 -1.22
C THR A 137 12.86 -5.21 -0.06
N LEU A 138 12.15 -6.33 0.09
CA LEU A 138 12.47 -7.33 1.12
C LEU A 138 13.85 -7.95 0.91
N GLU A 139 14.21 -8.28 -0.33
CA GLU A 139 15.56 -8.78 -0.64
C GLU A 139 16.65 -7.77 -0.27
N LYS A 140 16.42 -6.48 -0.52
CA LYS A 140 17.34 -5.42 -0.10
C LYS A 140 17.44 -5.31 1.41
N ILE A 141 16.32 -5.41 2.14
CA ILE A 141 16.31 -5.36 3.61
C ILE A 141 17.03 -6.57 4.20
N ASN A 142 16.73 -7.78 3.73
CA ASN A 142 17.35 -9.01 4.23
C ASN A 142 18.86 -9.07 3.95
N ASN A 143 19.33 -8.42 2.89
CA ASN A 143 20.76 -8.30 2.57
C ASN A 143 21.46 -7.13 3.27
N ASP A 144 20.71 -6.22 3.92
CA ASP A 144 21.27 -5.06 4.61
C ASP A 144 21.52 -5.37 6.08
N SER A 145 22.78 -5.56 6.44
CA SER A 145 23.19 -5.82 7.84
C SER A 145 22.92 -4.66 8.82
N THR A 146 22.50 -3.48 8.33
CA THR A 146 22.13 -2.34 9.18
C THR A 146 20.66 -2.35 9.58
N ILE A 147 19.79 -3.02 8.81
CA ILE A 147 18.35 -3.09 9.02
C ILE A 147 17.99 -4.51 9.42
N LEU A 148 17.61 -4.72 10.69
CA LEU A 148 17.23 -6.03 11.24
C LEU A 148 18.32 -7.12 11.11
N PRO A 149 19.53 -6.90 11.68
CA PRO A 149 20.62 -7.86 11.57
C PRO A 149 20.25 -9.23 12.17
N GLY A 150 20.45 -10.29 11.40
CA GLY A 150 20.20 -11.66 11.83
C GLY A 150 18.72 -12.07 11.84
N VAL A 151 17.85 -11.31 11.19
CA VAL A 151 16.42 -11.62 11.02
C VAL A 151 16.10 -11.67 9.53
N HIS A 152 15.53 -12.78 9.06
CA HIS A 152 15.02 -12.92 7.70
C HIS A 152 13.53 -12.54 7.64
N LEU A 153 13.19 -11.55 6.84
CA LEU A 153 11.80 -11.20 6.54
C LEU A 153 11.26 -12.12 5.43
N GLY A 154 10.25 -12.91 5.78
CA GLY A 154 9.40 -13.62 4.83
C GLY A 154 8.16 -12.80 4.47
N TYR A 155 7.30 -13.36 3.62
CA TYR A 155 6.09 -12.69 3.19
C TYR A 155 4.96 -13.65 2.84
N ASP A 156 3.73 -13.14 2.87
CA ASP A 156 2.53 -13.80 2.33
C ASP A 156 1.72 -12.75 1.54
N ILE A 157 1.75 -12.86 0.22
CA ILE A 157 1.15 -11.92 -0.72
C ILE A 157 -0.12 -12.53 -1.29
N ARG A 158 -1.23 -11.78 -1.20
CA ARG A 158 -2.55 -12.21 -1.68
C ARG A 158 -3.21 -11.14 -2.54
N ASP A 159 -4.10 -11.60 -3.41
CA ASP A 159 -4.81 -10.71 -4.32
C ASP A 159 -6.06 -10.10 -3.68
N SER A 160 -6.10 -8.78 -3.63
CA SER A 160 -7.26 -8.02 -3.19
C SER A 160 -8.33 -7.82 -4.27
N CYS A 161 -7.97 -8.04 -5.53
CA CYS A 161 -8.76 -7.82 -6.75
C CYS A 161 -9.46 -6.46 -6.82
N TRP A 162 -8.94 -5.44 -6.11
CA TRP A 162 -9.63 -4.15 -5.92
C TRP A 162 -11.09 -4.29 -5.46
N TYR A 163 -11.47 -5.41 -4.84
CA TYR A 163 -12.84 -5.71 -4.48
C TYR A 163 -12.98 -6.14 -3.01
N SER A 164 -13.76 -5.33 -2.30
CA SER A 164 -13.98 -5.38 -0.87
C SER A 164 -14.21 -6.79 -0.27
N PRO A 165 -15.16 -7.61 -0.76
CA PRO A 165 -15.35 -8.98 -0.28
C PRO A 165 -14.15 -9.93 -0.48
N ILE A 166 -13.43 -9.81 -1.59
CA ILE A 166 -12.27 -10.67 -1.87
C ILE A 166 -11.11 -10.30 -0.95
N ALA A 167 -10.84 -9.01 -0.78
CA ALA A 167 -9.84 -8.54 0.18
C ALA A 167 -10.14 -9.01 1.61
N LEU A 168 -11.41 -9.02 2.02
CA LEU A 168 -11.83 -9.53 3.32
C LEU A 168 -11.64 -11.05 3.44
N GLU A 169 -11.99 -11.82 2.40
CA GLU A 169 -11.75 -13.27 2.33
C GLU A 169 -10.26 -13.59 2.53
N GLN A 170 -9.37 -12.91 1.79
CA GLN A 170 -7.92 -13.05 1.97
C GLN A 170 -7.46 -12.68 3.38
N SER A 171 -8.09 -11.67 4.00
CA SER A 171 -7.77 -11.24 5.36
C SER A 171 -8.17 -12.29 6.39
N ILE A 172 -9.30 -12.96 6.21
CA ILE A 172 -9.72 -14.07 7.07
C ILE A 172 -8.69 -15.20 6.99
N ASP A 173 -8.16 -15.49 5.81
CA ASP A 173 -7.19 -16.57 5.67
C ASP A 173 -5.84 -16.25 6.32
N PHE A 174 -5.36 -14.99 6.28
CA PHE A 174 -4.21 -14.57 7.11
C PHE A 174 -4.43 -14.85 8.61
N ILE A 175 -5.64 -14.62 9.11
CA ILE A 175 -5.99 -14.87 10.52
C ILE A 175 -6.08 -16.37 10.81
N LYS A 176 -6.69 -17.17 9.92
CA LYS A 176 -6.78 -18.62 10.09
C LYS A 176 -5.39 -19.25 10.21
N ASP A 177 -4.47 -18.86 9.32
CA ASP A 177 -3.08 -19.34 9.35
C ASP A 177 -2.42 -18.94 10.69
N SER A 178 -2.72 -17.74 11.18
CA SER A 178 -2.24 -17.27 12.48
C SER A 178 -2.78 -18.06 13.66
N ILE A 179 -4.06 -18.41 13.69
CA ILE A 179 -4.67 -19.20 14.77
C ILE A 179 -4.19 -20.65 14.74
N ALA A 180 -4.10 -21.26 13.55
CA ALA A 180 -3.62 -22.63 13.39
C ALA A 180 -2.18 -22.80 13.91
N SER A 181 -1.35 -21.75 13.79
CA SER A 181 0.01 -21.72 14.36
C SER A 181 0.06 -21.66 15.89
N ILE A 182 -0.99 -21.15 16.55
CA ILE A 182 -1.06 -21.05 18.01
C ILE A 182 -1.49 -22.40 18.60
N ASP A 183 -2.47 -23.06 17.97
CA ASP A 183 -3.01 -24.34 18.44
C ASP A 183 -1.95 -25.48 18.36
N SER A 184 -1.02 -25.39 17.41
CA SER A 184 0.13 -26.30 17.31
C SER A 184 1.18 -26.11 18.40
N LEU A 185 1.22 -24.95 19.07
CA LEU A 185 2.12 -24.68 20.19
C LEU A 185 1.57 -25.21 21.53
N GLU A 186 0.24 -25.37 21.66
CA GLU A 186 -0.39 -25.86 22.90
C GLU A 186 -0.48 -27.40 22.97
N THR A 187 -0.37 -28.11 21.85
CA THR A 187 -0.54 -29.57 21.79
C THR A 187 0.79 -30.35 21.87
N ASN A 188 1.35 -30.44 23.08
CA ASN A 188 2.25 -31.54 23.46
C ASN A 188 1.46 -32.86 23.63
N PHE A 189 0.88 -33.41 22.55
CA PHE A 189 0.23 -34.72 22.60
C PHE A 189 0.92 -35.77 21.73
N THR A 190 1.38 -36.80 22.44
CA THR A 190 1.87 -38.07 21.93
C THR A 190 0.84 -38.76 21.04
N ALA A 191 1.02 -38.78 19.72
CA ALA A 191 0.67 -39.90 18.83
C ALA A 191 0.84 -39.53 17.35
N ARG A 192 1.90 -40.06 16.74
CA ARG A 192 1.91 -40.86 15.49
C ARG A 192 0.74 -40.71 14.48
N ASP A 193 0.35 -39.50 14.10
CA ASP A 193 -0.35 -39.26 12.84
C ASP A 193 0.34 -38.13 12.07
N ARG A 194 0.99 -38.51 10.97
CA ARG A 194 1.77 -37.61 10.11
C ARG A 194 0.82 -36.88 9.16
N CYS A 195 0.08 -35.92 9.70
CA CYS A 195 -0.37 -34.77 8.95
C CYS A 195 0.30 -33.55 9.61
N ALA A 196 1.62 -33.43 9.45
CA ALA A 196 2.30 -32.17 9.72
C ALA A 196 1.83 -31.20 8.63
N VAL A 197 0.67 -30.57 8.86
CA VAL A 197 0.34 -29.33 8.16
C VAL A 197 1.42 -28.37 8.65
N ASP A 198 2.33 -28.01 7.75
CA ASP A 198 3.34 -26.99 8.01
C ASP A 198 2.59 -25.79 8.59
N SER A 199 2.76 -25.53 9.89
CA SER A 199 1.96 -24.51 10.55
C SER A 199 2.51 -23.16 10.09
N ASP A 200 1.89 -22.63 9.05
CA ASP A 200 2.19 -21.33 8.47
C ASP A 200 2.34 -20.29 9.60
N LYS A 201 3.54 -19.73 9.76
CA LYS A 201 3.78 -18.68 10.76
C LYS A 201 2.78 -17.52 10.57
N PRO A 202 2.31 -16.90 11.67
CA PRO A 202 1.38 -15.77 11.62
C PRO A 202 2.04 -14.55 10.97
N ILE A 203 1.22 -13.69 10.36
CA ILE A 203 1.70 -12.40 9.86
C ILE A 203 1.93 -11.43 11.02
N ALA A 204 3.05 -10.70 11.00
CA ALA A 204 3.34 -9.68 12.02
C ALA A 204 2.66 -8.33 11.73
N GLY A 205 2.22 -8.12 10.49
CA GLY A 205 1.57 -6.91 10.03
C GLY A 205 1.13 -7.05 8.58
N LEU A 206 0.22 -6.17 8.15
CA LEU A 206 -0.32 -6.16 6.79
C LEU A 206 0.04 -4.87 6.04
N LEU A 207 0.56 -5.00 4.82
CA LEU A 207 0.71 -3.91 3.87
C LEU A 207 -0.47 -3.84 2.89
N GLY A 208 -1.03 -2.65 2.66
CA GLY A 208 -2.18 -2.44 1.78
C GLY A 208 -3.51 -2.74 2.46
N PRO A 209 -4.62 -2.91 1.70
CA PRO A 209 -4.74 -2.83 0.25
C PRO A 209 -4.74 -1.38 -0.27
N GLY A 210 -4.92 -1.21 -1.59
CA GLY A 210 -4.84 0.10 -2.23
C GLY A 210 -6.10 0.97 -2.13
N SER A 211 -7.28 0.36 -2.16
CA SER A 211 -8.57 1.07 -2.07
C SER A 211 -8.88 1.45 -0.61
N SER A 212 -9.36 2.68 -0.38
CA SER A 212 -9.78 3.11 0.97
C SER A 212 -10.94 2.26 1.50
N SER A 213 -11.93 1.93 0.68
CA SER A 213 -13.07 1.09 1.08
C SER A 213 -12.62 -0.32 1.47
N ASN A 214 -11.71 -0.92 0.69
CA ASN A 214 -11.17 -2.25 1.00
C ASN A 214 -10.36 -2.20 2.29
N THR A 215 -9.54 -1.15 2.45
CA THR A 215 -8.71 -0.93 3.64
C THR A 215 -9.55 -0.85 4.90
N ILE A 216 -10.64 -0.08 4.88
CA ILE A 216 -11.56 0.02 6.01
C ILE A 216 -12.11 -1.35 6.42
N GLN A 217 -12.54 -2.17 5.45
CA GLN A 217 -13.07 -3.49 5.76
C GLN A 217 -12.03 -4.47 6.29
N VAL A 218 -10.83 -4.44 5.71
CA VAL A 218 -9.70 -5.26 6.17
C VAL A 218 -9.30 -4.85 7.60
N GLN A 219 -9.18 -3.54 7.87
CA GLN A 219 -8.82 -3.02 9.18
C GLN A 219 -9.83 -3.40 10.27
N ASN A 220 -11.12 -3.37 9.96
CA ASN A 220 -12.18 -3.77 10.89
C ASN A 220 -12.02 -5.21 11.40
N LEU A 221 -11.43 -6.09 10.59
CA LEU A 221 -11.08 -7.44 10.99
C LEU A 221 -9.74 -7.49 11.73
N LEU A 222 -8.68 -6.93 11.14
CA LEU A 222 -7.31 -7.04 11.67
C LEU A 222 -7.16 -6.46 13.07
N GLN A 223 -7.86 -5.38 13.39
CA GLN A 223 -7.81 -4.76 14.71
C GLN A 223 -8.34 -5.65 15.83
N LEU A 224 -9.20 -6.63 15.52
CA LEU A 224 -9.67 -7.61 16.51
C LEU A 224 -8.56 -8.58 16.93
N PHE A 225 -7.51 -8.69 16.12
CA PHE A 225 -6.34 -9.54 16.35
C PHE A 225 -5.07 -8.72 16.58
N GLU A 226 -5.20 -7.41 16.80
CA GLU A 226 -4.09 -6.49 17.07
C GLU A 226 -3.01 -6.46 15.96
N ILE A 227 -3.40 -6.79 14.72
CA ILE A 227 -2.47 -6.81 13.59
C ILE A 227 -2.35 -5.39 13.01
N PRO A 228 -1.16 -4.77 13.02
CA PRO A 228 -0.96 -3.45 12.45
C PRO A 228 -1.07 -3.49 10.92
N GLN A 229 -1.78 -2.51 10.35
CA GLN A 229 -1.95 -2.36 8.91
C GLN A 229 -1.33 -1.05 8.43
N ILE A 230 -0.54 -1.09 7.35
CA ILE A 230 0.06 0.08 6.73
C ILE A 230 -0.50 0.26 5.30
N GLY A 231 -1.28 1.32 5.09
CA GLY A 231 -1.81 1.68 3.78
C GLY A 231 -0.81 2.47 2.93
N TYR A 232 -0.67 2.09 1.66
CA TYR A 232 0.17 2.79 0.67
C TYR A 232 -0.60 3.74 -0.26
N SER A 233 -1.93 3.59 -0.40
CA SER A 233 -2.76 4.49 -1.23
C SER A 233 -4.16 4.76 -0.68
N ALA A 234 -4.45 4.34 0.54
CA ALA A 234 -5.73 4.59 1.20
C ALA A 234 -5.75 5.98 1.87
N THR A 235 -6.27 6.98 1.17
CA THR A 235 -6.20 8.40 1.57
C THR A 235 -7.48 8.96 2.21
N SER A 236 -8.57 8.16 2.27
CA SER A 236 -9.83 8.58 2.89
C SER A 236 -9.62 9.15 4.29
N MET A 237 -10.31 10.24 4.61
CA MET A 237 -10.21 10.86 5.92
C MET A 237 -10.75 10.00 7.07
N GLU A 238 -11.68 9.07 6.78
CA GLU A 238 -12.27 8.13 7.76
C GLU A 238 -11.18 7.34 8.50
N LEU A 239 -10.17 6.88 7.76
CA LEU A 239 -9.01 6.12 8.24
C LEU A 239 -8.06 6.92 9.16
N SER A 240 -8.30 8.22 9.33
CA SER A 240 -7.49 9.06 10.24
C SER A 240 -7.97 8.95 11.70
N SER A 241 -9.19 8.46 11.93
CA SER A 241 -9.76 8.34 13.28
C SER A 241 -9.15 7.15 14.03
N LYS A 242 -8.18 7.39 14.91
CA LYS A 242 -7.54 6.34 15.73
C LYS A 242 -8.45 5.68 16.75
N ASN A 243 -9.54 6.35 17.13
CA ASN A 243 -10.57 5.74 17.98
C ASN A 243 -11.34 4.63 17.25
N LEU A 244 -11.42 4.69 15.91
CA LEU A 244 -12.10 3.70 15.09
C LEU A 244 -11.13 2.70 14.45
N TYR A 245 -9.91 3.15 14.11
CA TYR A 245 -8.89 2.39 13.39
C TYR A 245 -7.53 2.54 14.10
N GLU A 246 -7.44 1.98 15.31
CA GLU A 246 -6.26 2.11 16.18
C GLU A 246 -4.98 1.55 15.53
N TYR A 247 -5.08 0.36 14.93
CA TYR A 247 -3.95 -0.36 14.34
C TYR A 247 -3.64 0.04 12.88
N PHE A 248 -4.36 1.00 12.31
CA PHE A 248 -4.11 1.45 10.95
C PHE A 248 -3.08 2.59 10.92
N GLN A 249 -2.15 2.55 9.98
CA GLN A 249 -1.26 3.67 9.63
C GLN A 249 -1.16 3.80 8.11
N ARG A 250 -0.65 4.92 7.61
CA ARG A 250 -0.40 5.11 6.17
C ARG A 250 0.79 6.02 5.92
N VAL A 251 1.42 5.82 4.77
CA VAL A 251 2.58 6.62 4.30
C VAL A 251 2.17 7.76 3.35
N VAL A 252 0.87 7.94 3.13
CA VAL A 252 0.30 8.97 2.23
C VAL A 252 -0.58 9.95 3.02
N PRO A 253 -0.69 11.22 2.59
CA PRO A 253 -1.54 12.20 3.26
C PRO A 253 -3.03 11.86 3.11
N SER A 254 -3.84 12.46 3.98
CA SER A 254 -5.31 12.37 3.87
C SER A 254 -5.85 13.23 2.73
N ASP A 255 -6.99 12.82 2.16
CA ASP A 255 -7.77 13.61 1.21
C ASP A 255 -8.19 14.98 1.75
N ASN A 256 -8.19 15.21 3.08
CA ASN A 256 -8.41 16.54 3.67
C ASN A 256 -7.41 17.57 3.10
N TYR A 257 -6.15 17.19 2.94
CA TYR A 257 -5.14 18.08 2.36
C TYR A 257 -5.35 18.30 0.85
N GLN A 258 -5.85 17.29 0.14
CA GLN A 258 -6.20 17.43 -1.28
C GLN A 258 -7.40 18.38 -1.45
N ALA A 259 -8.43 18.25 -0.63
CA ALA A 259 -9.60 19.14 -0.63
C ALA A 259 -9.21 20.59 -0.30
N GLN A 260 -8.33 20.79 0.68
CA GLN A 260 -7.77 22.11 1.00
C GLN A 260 -7.03 22.72 -0.19
N ALA A 261 -6.17 21.93 -0.85
CA ALA A 261 -5.46 22.41 -2.05
C ALA A 261 -6.41 22.77 -3.20
N MET A 262 -7.49 22.00 -3.40
CA MET A 262 -8.52 22.31 -4.40
C MET A 262 -9.27 23.62 -4.05
N LEU A 263 -9.61 23.82 -2.79
CA LEU A 263 -10.23 25.06 -2.30
C LEU A 263 -9.31 26.26 -2.52
N ASP A 264 -8.03 26.12 -2.19
CA ASP A 264 -7.03 27.17 -2.40
C ASP A 264 -6.93 27.58 -3.87
N ILE A 265 -7.04 26.62 -4.80
CA ILE A 265 -7.08 26.90 -6.25
C ILE A 265 -8.34 27.70 -6.62
N VAL A 266 -9.52 27.26 -6.15
CA VAL A 266 -10.80 27.97 -6.40
C VAL A 266 -10.74 29.41 -5.91
N LEU A 267 -10.24 29.61 -4.68
CA LEU A 267 -10.05 30.92 -4.08
C LEU A 267 -9.02 31.76 -4.84
N LYS A 268 -7.91 31.15 -5.28
CA LYS A 268 -6.86 31.84 -6.02
C LYS A 268 -7.35 32.43 -7.34
N PHE A 269 -8.28 31.76 -8.01
CA PHE A 269 -8.84 32.19 -9.29
C PHE A 269 -10.20 32.91 -9.18
N ASN A 270 -10.68 33.16 -7.96
CA ASN A 270 -11.99 33.78 -7.69
C ASN A 270 -13.15 33.08 -8.43
N TRP A 271 -13.12 31.75 -8.53
CA TRP A 271 -14.24 30.99 -9.09
C TRP A 271 -15.39 30.95 -8.09
N THR A 272 -16.56 31.45 -8.49
CA THR A 272 -17.73 31.56 -7.61
C THR A 272 -18.81 30.51 -7.89
N TYR A 273 -18.78 29.90 -9.07
CA TYR A 273 -19.73 28.85 -9.46
C TYR A 273 -18.96 27.64 -9.99
N VAL A 274 -18.95 26.56 -9.21
CA VAL A 274 -18.24 25.32 -9.52
C VAL A 274 -19.18 24.13 -9.36
N ALA A 275 -18.98 23.08 -10.16
CA ALA A 275 -19.66 21.81 -10.02
C ALA A 275 -18.66 20.77 -9.51
N ALA A 276 -19.05 20.00 -8.48
CA ALA A 276 -18.26 18.90 -7.95
C ALA A 276 -18.85 17.56 -8.39
N ILE A 277 -18.03 16.70 -8.98
CA ILE A 277 -18.37 15.34 -9.38
C ILE A 277 -17.39 14.41 -8.67
N TYR A 278 -17.89 13.29 -8.18
CA TYR A 278 -17.11 12.35 -7.39
C TYR A 278 -17.54 10.91 -7.68
N THR A 279 -16.64 9.96 -7.41
CA THR A 279 -16.95 8.53 -7.50
C THR A 279 -17.64 8.07 -6.22
N ASP A 280 -18.67 7.24 -6.34
CA ASP A 280 -19.31 6.68 -5.15
C ASP A 280 -18.36 5.69 -4.45
N GLY A 281 -18.23 5.81 -3.13
CA GLY A 281 -17.30 5.05 -2.31
C GLY A 281 -16.59 5.90 -1.23
N LYS A 282 -16.07 5.22 -0.20
CA LYS A 282 -15.50 5.84 1.02
C LYS A 282 -14.27 6.72 0.80
N TYR A 283 -13.61 6.61 -0.35
CA TYR A 283 -12.53 7.51 -0.76
C TYR A 283 -13.08 8.92 -1.00
N CYS A 284 -14.09 9.03 -1.87
CA CYS A 284 -14.60 10.31 -2.36
C CYS A 284 -15.76 10.86 -1.52
N SER A 285 -16.57 9.99 -0.88
CA SER A 285 -17.82 10.40 -0.22
C SER A 285 -17.66 11.31 1.00
N LEU A 286 -16.44 11.42 1.55
CA LEU A 286 -16.13 12.30 2.68
C LEU A 286 -15.33 13.55 2.28
N GLY A 287 -14.98 13.69 1.00
CA GLY A 287 -14.37 14.90 0.44
C GLY A 287 -15.35 16.02 0.12
N HIS A 288 -16.64 15.83 0.43
CA HIS A 288 -17.67 16.85 0.27
C HIS A 288 -17.58 17.88 1.40
N MET A 289 -17.10 19.08 1.06
CA MET A 289 -17.39 20.32 1.78
C MET A 289 -18.66 20.96 1.22
#